data_AF-A0A328EKY5-F1
#
_entry.id   AF-A0A328EKY5-F1
#
_cell.length_a   1.000
_cell.length_b   1.000
_cell.length_c   1.000
_cell.angle_alpha   90.00
_cell.angle_beta   90.00
_cell.angle_gamma   90.00
#
_symmetry.space_group_name_H-M   'P 1'
#
loop_
_entity.id
_entity.type
_entity.pdbx_description
1 polymer ?
#
loop_
_entity_poly.entity_id
_entity_poly.type
_entity_poly.pdbx_seq_one_letter_code
_entity_poly.pdbx_strand_id
1 'polypeptide(L)'
;MIEAKQYVAYKDFISVFNKINRKHIDFVITDIKGKILCLIELDGYSHNYLKTKESDDLKNKLFKSLNIPLIRFQNGHNHDLSKLKNLLIN
;
A
#
# COMPACT_ATOMS: atom_id res chain seq x y z
N MET A 1 -18.18 20.05 36.19
CA MET A 1 -16.93 20.40 35.46
C MET A 1 -16.66 19.25 34.51
N ILE A 2 -16.71 19.50 33.21
CA ILE A 2 -16.37 18.48 32.20
C ILE A 2 -14.92 18.75 31.81
N GLU A 3 -14.05 17.76 32.00
CA GLU A 3 -12.63 17.83 31.65
C GLU A 3 -12.46 18.19 30.16
N ALA A 4 -11.60 19.15 29.88
CA ALA A 4 -11.24 19.53 28.53
C ALA A 4 -10.59 18.31 27.83
N LYS A 5 -11.22 17.82 26.77
CA LYS A 5 -10.61 16.82 25.87
C LYS A 5 -9.24 17.34 25.44
N GLN A 6 -8.22 16.56 25.73
CA GLN A 6 -6.82 16.84 25.42
C GLN A 6 -6.67 17.23 23.95
N TYR A 7 -6.37 18.52 23.71
CA TYR A 7 -6.21 19.07 22.37
C TYR A 7 -4.92 18.51 21.76
N VAL A 8 -5.02 17.60 20.80
CA VAL A 8 -3.85 17.16 20.02
C VAL A 8 -3.35 18.36 19.24
N ALA A 9 -2.10 18.76 19.43
CA ALA A 9 -1.53 19.88 18.68
C ALA A 9 -1.66 19.60 17.18
N TYR A 10 -2.03 20.62 16.39
CA TYR A 10 -2.26 20.47 14.94
C TYR A 10 -1.10 19.77 14.21
N LYS A 11 0.14 20.06 14.63
CA LYS A 11 1.35 19.41 14.11
C LYS A 11 1.37 17.90 14.34
N ASP A 12 0.92 17.45 15.50
CA ASP A 12 0.86 16.03 15.85
C ASP A 12 -0.25 15.34 15.06
N PHE A 13 -1.41 16.00 14.90
CA PHE A 13 -2.48 15.51 14.03
C PHE A 13 -1.99 15.33 12.60
N ILE A 14 -1.35 16.34 12.01
CA ILE A 14 -0.82 16.27 10.64
C ILE A 14 0.24 15.19 10.51
N SER A 15 1.10 15.00 11.52
CA SER A 15 2.10 13.93 11.53
C SER A 15 1.46 12.55 11.48
N VAL A 16 0.44 12.30 12.33
CA VAL A 16 -0.29 11.02 12.36
C VAL A 16 -1.10 10.83 11.08
N PHE A 17 -1.80 11.86 10.61
CA PHE A 17 -2.59 11.82 9.38
C PHE A 17 -1.74 11.47 8.16
N ASN A 18 -0.53 12.05 8.06
CA ASN A 18 0.41 11.77 6.99
C ASN A 18 0.92 10.33 6.96
N LYS A 19 0.86 9.58 8.08
CA LYS A 19 1.21 8.15 8.08
C LYS A 19 0.25 7.32 7.23
N ILE A 20 -1.00 7.79 7.07
CA ILE A 20 -2.05 7.14 6.28
C ILE A 20 -2.17 7.82 4.91
N ASN A 21 -2.38 9.15 4.87
CA ASN A 21 -2.69 9.87 3.66
C ASN A 21 -1.59 9.85 2.58
N ARG A 22 -0.34 9.56 2.96
CA ARG A 22 0.77 9.43 2.02
C ARG A 22 0.95 8.01 1.47
N LYS A 23 0.16 7.05 1.96
CA LYS A 23 0.16 5.67 1.47
C LYS A 23 -0.79 5.60 0.28
N HIS A 24 -0.26 5.16 -0.86
CA HIS A 24 -1.01 4.94 -2.08
C HIS A 24 -0.63 3.57 -2.66
N ILE A 25 -1.49 3.05 -3.51
CA ILE A 25 -1.28 1.88 -4.36
C ILE A 25 -1.46 2.37 -5.80
N ASP A 26 -0.57 1.97 -6.71
CA ASP A 26 -0.61 2.47 -8.09
C ASP A 26 -1.83 1.93 -8.85
N PHE A 27 -2.11 0.63 -8.70
CA PHE A 27 -3.30 0.02 -9.31
C PHE A 27 -4.00 -0.96 -8.37
N VAL A 28 -5.32 -0.99 -8.49
CA VAL A 28 -6.20 -1.96 -7.82
C VAL A 28 -6.95 -2.74 -8.89
N ILE A 29 -6.85 -4.06 -8.87
CA ILE A 29 -7.63 -4.93 -9.73
C ILE A 29 -8.82 -5.45 -8.93
N THR A 30 -10.01 -5.34 -9.53
CA THR A 30 -11.26 -5.75 -8.92
C THR A 30 -12.06 -6.65 -9.86
N ASP A 31 -12.98 -7.43 -9.31
CA ASP A 31 -14.06 -8.00 -10.11
C ASP A 31 -15.11 -6.93 -10.47
N ILE A 32 -16.08 -7.30 -11.29
CA ILE A 32 -17.16 -6.38 -11.71
C ILE A 32 -18.04 -5.88 -10.55
N LYS A 33 -17.96 -6.51 -9.37
CA LYS A 33 -18.70 -6.15 -8.16
C LYS A 33 -17.87 -5.27 -7.22
N GLY A 34 -16.62 -4.95 -7.60
CA GLY A 34 -15.70 -4.14 -6.80
C GLY A 34 -14.94 -4.91 -5.72
N LYS A 35 -14.99 -6.25 -5.70
CA LYS A 35 -14.15 -7.05 -4.80
C LYS A 35 -12.70 -6.94 -5.27
N ILE A 36 -11.80 -6.56 -4.36
CA ILE A 36 -10.37 -6.50 -4.63
C ILE A 36 -9.83 -7.90 -4.89
N LEU A 37 -9.22 -8.10 -6.06
CA LEU A 37 -8.55 -9.33 -6.47
C LEU A 37 -7.05 -9.25 -6.21
N CYS A 38 -6.42 -8.13 -6.57
CA CYS A 38 -5.03 -7.85 -6.24
C CYS A 38 -4.70 -6.36 -6.31
N LEU A 39 -3.56 -6.01 -5.74
CA LEU A 39 -2.96 -4.68 -5.75
C LEU A 39 -1.64 -4.74 -6.53
N ILE A 40 -1.28 -3.66 -7.22
CA ILE A 40 -0.04 -3.57 -8.00
C ILE A 40 0.70 -2.28 -7.61
N GLU A 41 2.00 -2.40 -7.37
CA GLU A 41 2.93 -1.27 -7.27
C GLU A 41 4.05 -1.36 -8.30
N LEU A 42 4.44 -0.19 -8.81
CA LEU A 42 5.57 0.00 -9.72
C LEU A 42 6.77 0.52 -8.93
N ASP A 43 7.74 -0.36 -8.74
CA ASP A 43 8.94 -0.07 -7.98
C ASP A 43 9.98 0.65 -8.86
N GLY A 44 10.27 1.92 -8.53
CA GLY A 44 11.32 2.71 -9.17
C GLY A 44 12.74 2.32 -8.74
N TYR A 45 13.74 2.77 -9.49
CA TYR A 45 15.17 2.50 -9.22
C TYR A 45 15.67 3.01 -7.86
N SER A 46 14.97 3.96 -7.22
CA SER A 46 15.43 4.66 -6.02
C SER A 46 14.96 4.02 -4.70
N HIS A 47 14.95 2.69 -4.61
CA HIS A 47 14.48 1.95 -3.42
C HIS A 47 15.50 1.79 -2.28
N ASN A 48 16.65 2.46 -2.35
CA ASN A 48 17.73 2.31 -1.35
C ASN A 48 17.59 3.19 -0.10
N TYR A 49 16.47 3.91 0.09
CA TYR A 49 16.24 4.69 1.30
C TYR A 49 15.49 3.88 2.37
N LEU A 50 16.02 3.85 3.59
CA LEU A 50 15.43 3.15 4.76
C LEU A 50 13.94 3.46 4.96
N LYS A 51 13.53 4.71 4.74
CA LYS A 51 12.12 5.15 4.86
C LYS A 51 11.21 4.48 3.82
N THR A 52 11.69 4.24 2.61
CA THR A 52 10.93 3.54 1.58
C THR A 52 10.73 2.08 1.98
N LYS A 53 11.80 1.43 2.47
CA LYS A 53 11.74 0.06 2.97
C LYS A 53 10.75 -0.11 4.13
N GLU A 54 10.78 0.77 5.13
CA GLU A 54 9.80 0.75 6.23
C GLU A 54 8.36 0.96 5.73
N SER A 55 8.20 1.83 4.73
CA SER A 55 6.91 2.09 4.13
C SER A 55 6.36 0.85 3.41
N ASP A 56 7.20 0.17 2.65
CA ASP A 56 6.86 -1.06 1.93
C ASP A 56 6.59 -2.22 2.86
N ASP A 57 7.38 -2.36 3.93
CA ASP A 57 7.19 -3.40 4.93
C ASP A 57 5.83 -3.27 5.63
N LEU A 58 5.40 -2.03 5.89
CA LEU A 58 4.06 -1.74 6.42
C LEU A 58 2.96 -2.17 5.44
N LYS A 59 3.08 -1.81 4.15
CA LYS A 59 2.10 -2.20 3.13
C LYS A 59 2.04 -3.72 2.99
N ASN A 60 3.19 -4.38 2.89
CA ASN A 60 3.29 -5.83 2.78
C ASN A 60 2.60 -6.54 3.95
N LYS A 61 2.87 -6.11 5.20
CA LYS A 61 2.23 -6.68 6.39
C LYS A 61 0.73 -6.44 6.42
N LEU A 62 0.29 -5.24 6.09
CA LEU A 62 -1.12 -4.86 6.07
C LEU A 62 -1.91 -5.72 5.07
N PHE A 63 -1.51 -5.77 3.80
CA PHE A 63 -2.26 -6.52 2.79
C PHE A 63 -2.16 -8.03 2.98
N LYS A 64 -1.04 -8.53 3.52
CA LYS A 64 -0.95 -9.92 3.98
C LYS A 64 -1.98 -10.24 5.07
N SER A 65 -2.17 -9.36 6.06
CA SER A 65 -3.18 -9.58 7.11
C SER A 65 -4.63 -9.53 6.60
N LEU A 66 -4.86 -8.80 5.51
CA LEU A 66 -6.16 -8.72 4.84
C LEU A 66 -6.37 -9.83 3.81
N ASN A 67 -5.38 -10.71 3.61
CA ASN A 67 -5.36 -11.73 2.57
C ASN A 67 -5.57 -11.15 1.16
N ILE A 68 -5.03 -9.96 0.91
CA ILE A 68 -5.07 -9.29 -0.39
C ILE A 68 -3.68 -9.43 -1.05
N PRO A 69 -3.58 -10.04 -2.25
CA PRO A 69 -2.33 -10.13 -2.98
C PRO A 69 -1.80 -8.74 -3.37
N LEU A 70 -0.54 -8.45 -3.05
CA LEU A 70 0.19 -7.28 -3.52
C LEU A 70 1.33 -7.73 -4.44
N ILE A 71 1.28 -7.29 -5.70
CA ILE A 71 2.27 -7.61 -6.74
C ILE A 71 3.13 -6.36 -6.97
N ARG A 72 4.44 -6.53 -7.05
CA ARG A 72 5.39 -5.44 -7.31
C ARG A 72 6.13 -5.67 -8.61
N PHE A 73 6.17 -4.64 -9.45
CA PHE A 73 6.90 -4.64 -10.71
C PHE A 73 8.08 -3.68 -10.63
N GLN A 74 9.29 -4.21 -10.60
CA GLN A 74 10.51 -3.40 -10.68
C GLN A 74 10.72 -2.84 -12.08
N ASN A 75 11.03 -1.55 -12.16
CA ASN A 75 11.33 -0.89 -13.43
C ASN A 75 12.53 -1.54 -14.12
N GLY A 76 12.49 -1.66 -15.45
CA GLY A 76 13.58 -2.20 -16.26
C GLY A 76 13.66 -3.74 -16.32
N HIS A 77 12.73 -4.47 -15.70
CA HIS A 77 12.65 -5.93 -15.79
C HIS A 77 11.52 -6.38 -16.72
N ASN A 78 11.78 -7.41 -17.52
CA ASN A 78 10.73 -8.14 -18.22
C ASN A 78 9.95 -8.97 -17.20
N HIS A 79 8.69 -8.61 -16.99
CA HIS A 79 7.82 -9.27 -16.03
C HIS A 79 7.06 -10.42 -16.66
N ASP A 80 7.14 -11.60 -16.05
CA ASP A 80 6.29 -12.73 -16.44
C ASP A 80 4.85 -12.50 -15.95
N LEU A 81 4.00 -12.05 -16.89
CA LEU A 81 2.59 -11.79 -16.64
C LEU A 81 1.75 -13.07 -16.42
N SER A 82 2.33 -14.26 -16.63
CA SER A 82 1.62 -15.52 -16.45
C SER A 82 1.12 -15.69 -15.01
N LYS A 83 1.91 -15.26 -14.02
CA LYS A 83 1.50 -15.26 -12.60
C LYS A 83 0.31 -14.35 -12.34
N LEU A 84 0.30 -13.16 -12.94
CA LEU A 84 -0.82 -12.22 -12.83
C LEU A 84 -2.07 -12.80 -13.49
N LYS A 85 -1.95 -13.38 -14.69
CA LYS A 85 -3.06 -14.03 -15.39
C LYS A 85 -3.66 -15.17 -14.56
N ASN A 86 -2.83 -16.05 -14.00
CA ASN A 86 -3.31 -17.16 -13.17
C ASN A 86 -4.02 -16.68 -11.90
N LEU A 87 -3.60 -15.55 -11.33
CA LEU A 87 -4.28 -14.95 -10.18
C LEU A 87 -5.67 -14.41 -10.54
N LEU A 88 -5.84 -13.90 -11.77
CA LEU A 88 -7.06 -13.23 -12.22
C LEU A 88 -8.08 -14.15 -12.91
N ILE A 89 -7.68 -15.34 -13.37
CA ILE A 89 -8.52 -16.26 -14.15
C ILE A 89 -9.26 -17.29 -13.27
N ASN A 90 -9.05 -17.29 -11.95
CA ASN A 90 -9.82 -18.14 -11.02
C ASN A 90 -11.24 -17.61 -10.76
#